data_AF-R7SEG4-F1
#
_entry.id   AF-R7SEG4-F1
#
_cell.length_a   1.000
_cell.length_b   1.000
_cell.length_c   1.000
_cell.angle_alpha   90.00
_cell.angle_beta   90.00
_cell.angle_gamma   90.00
#
_symmetry.space_group_name_H-M   'P 1'
#
loop_
_entity.id
_entity.type
_entity.pdbx_description
1 polymer ?
#
loop_
_entity_poly.entity_id
_entity_poly.type
_entity_poly.pdbx_seq_one_letter_code
_entity_poly.pdbx_strand_id
1 'polypeptide(L)'
;MNPQEDVLNKPWRPIACGLISLGSARVLRWPVLALCLAYSYILGVFWFSIALVLAFFFNNDLGFDSHWLGRGVWVAYGYAMFDLGAARVACSSYRCLPQERLVGASVAIFAIVFSTIHAQDFRDVEGDTTSGRRTIPIIWPEGSRHYEFWSIFLWSVIICGFLEVGKPVGWPFVCLGMLVGAHLLLLRTTEDDRRSYILYNVSFLTLTKSQD
;
A
#
# COMPACT_ATOMS: atom_id res chain seq x y z
N MET A 1 1.60 14.72 -8.55
CA MET A 1 2.16 15.02 -7.21
C MET A 1 1.83 16.46 -6.84
N ASN A 2 1.07 16.66 -5.77
CA ASN A 2 0.66 17.97 -5.27
C ASN A 2 1.35 18.25 -3.92
N PRO A 3 2.42 19.08 -3.88
CA PRO A 3 3.12 19.36 -2.63
C PRO A 3 2.25 20.00 -1.55
N GLN A 4 1.19 20.74 -1.92
CA GLN A 4 0.31 21.40 -0.97
C GLN A 4 -0.58 20.39 -0.22
N GLU A 5 -1.06 19.37 -0.93
CA GLU A 5 -1.77 18.22 -0.32
C GLU A 5 -0.88 17.51 0.71
N ASP A 6 0.38 17.27 0.35
CA ASP A 6 1.34 16.60 1.21
C ASP A 6 1.68 17.41 2.46
N VAL A 7 1.66 18.75 2.40
CA VAL A 7 1.85 19.60 3.58
C VAL A 7 0.71 19.42 4.59
N LEU A 8 -0.53 19.25 4.12
CA LEU A 8 -1.69 19.02 4.99
C LEU A 8 -1.65 17.62 5.61
N ASN A 9 -1.54 16.59 4.76
CA ASN A 9 -1.65 15.20 5.22
C ASN A 9 -0.37 14.68 5.86
N LYS A 10 0.80 15.04 5.30
CA LYS A 10 2.09 14.37 5.54
C LYS A 10 3.26 15.37 5.59
N PRO A 11 3.25 16.35 6.51
CA PRO A 11 4.23 17.45 6.56
C PRO A 11 5.67 16.98 6.75
N TRP A 12 5.89 15.76 7.26
CA TRP A 12 7.21 15.17 7.44
C TRP A 12 7.85 14.65 6.13
N ARG A 13 7.14 14.65 5.00
CA ARG A 13 7.70 14.21 3.70
C ARG A 13 8.82 15.14 3.23
N PRO A 14 9.91 14.62 2.63
CA PRO A 14 11.08 15.43 2.26
C PRO A 14 10.80 16.68 1.41
N ILE A 15 9.79 16.62 0.52
CA ILE A 15 9.41 17.78 -0.31
C ILE A 15 8.57 18.78 0.50
N ALA A 16 7.65 18.30 1.36
CA ALA A 16 6.77 19.13 2.17
C ALA A 16 7.54 19.90 3.25
N CYS A 17 8.54 19.27 3.88
CA CYS A 17 9.40 19.92 4.88
C CYS A 17 10.60 20.67 4.27
N GLY A 18 10.70 20.74 2.93
CA GLY A 18 11.74 21.52 2.24
C GLY A 18 13.15 20.90 2.24
N LEU A 19 13.31 19.64 2.65
CA LEU A 19 14.60 18.93 2.61
C LEU A 19 15.13 18.75 1.18
N ILE A 20 14.23 18.64 0.19
CA ILE A 20 14.59 18.57 -1.23
C ILE A 20 13.58 19.35 -2.08
N SER A 21 14.07 20.10 -3.07
CA SER A 21 13.19 20.81 -4.00
C SER A 21 12.47 19.83 -4.95
N LEU A 22 11.27 20.18 -5.40
CA LEU A 22 10.53 19.38 -6.38
C LEU A 22 11.32 19.17 -7.68
N GLY A 23 12.06 20.19 -8.12
CA GLY A 23 12.93 20.10 -9.30
C GLY A 23 14.05 19.07 -9.11
N SER A 24 14.77 19.15 -7.98
CA SER A 24 15.82 18.19 -7.63
C SER A 24 15.29 16.76 -7.52
N ALA A 25 14.11 16.57 -6.91
CA ALA A 25 13.47 15.26 -6.80
C ALA A 25 13.11 14.67 -8.18
N ARG A 26 12.62 15.51 -9.11
CA ARG A 26 12.33 15.08 -10.50
C ARG A 26 13.60 14.70 -11.26
N VAL A 27 14.68 15.45 -11.08
CA VAL A 27 15.97 15.12 -11.70
C VAL A 27 16.49 13.81 -11.12
N LEU A 28 16.40 13.59 -9.80
CA LEU A 28 16.84 12.37 -9.14
C LEU A 28 16.04 11.12 -9.55
N ARG A 29 14.74 11.28 -9.87
CA ARG A 29 13.86 10.16 -10.28
C ARG A 29 14.44 9.36 -11.46
N TRP A 30 14.97 10.03 -12.48
CA TRP A 30 15.38 9.37 -13.73
C TRP A 30 16.66 8.53 -13.62
N PRO A 31 17.77 9.02 -13.03
CA PRO A 31 18.96 8.20 -12.80
C PRO A 31 18.69 7.01 -11.90
N VAL A 32 17.92 7.20 -10.81
CA VAL A 32 17.56 6.10 -9.90
C VAL A 32 16.75 5.04 -10.65
N LEU A 33 15.75 5.46 -11.44
CA LEU A 33 14.97 4.55 -12.27
C LEU A 33 15.86 3.77 -13.25
N ALA A 34 16.77 4.45 -13.96
CA ALA A 34 17.68 3.81 -14.90
C ALA A 34 18.58 2.77 -14.21
N LEU A 35 19.13 3.10 -13.03
CA LEU A 35 19.93 2.19 -12.22
C LEU A 35 19.12 0.96 -11.78
N CYS A 36 17.89 1.16 -11.29
CA CYS A 36 17.00 0.06 -10.88
C CYS A 36 16.67 -0.86 -12.07
N LEU A 37 16.39 -0.31 -13.24
CA LEU A 37 16.10 -1.10 -14.45
C LEU A 37 17.34 -1.85 -14.95
N ALA A 38 18.51 -1.22 -14.95
CA ALA A 38 19.77 -1.89 -15.29
C ALA A 38 20.07 -3.04 -14.34
N TYR A 39 19.89 -2.84 -13.03
CA TYR A 39 20.08 -3.89 -12.05
C TYR A 39 19.05 -5.02 -12.20
N SER A 40 17.78 -4.68 -12.48
CA SER A 40 16.72 -5.66 -12.77
C SER A 40 17.02 -6.50 -14.02
N TYR A 41 17.68 -5.91 -15.02
CA TYR A 41 18.14 -6.63 -16.21
C TYR A 41 19.22 -7.66 -15.87
N ILE A 42 20.20 -7.28 -15.06
CA ILE A 42 21.25 -8.21 -14.57
C ILE A 42 20.64 -9.38 -13.80
N LEU A 43 19.61 -9.12 -13.00
CA LEU A 43 18.89 -10.14 -12.22
C LEU A 43 17.84 -10.94 -13.03
N GLY A 44 17.64 -10.63 -14.31
CA GLY A 44 16.69 -11.33 -15.18
C GLY A 44 15.21 -11.06 -14.87
N VAL A 45 14.88 -9.98 -14.16
CA VAL A 45 13.52 -9.59 -13.78
C VAL A 45 13.06 -8.26 -14.40
N PHE A 46 13.74 -7.82 -15.45
CA PHE A 46 13.52 -6.55 -16.14
C PHE A 46 12.05 -6.25 -16.44
N TRP A 47 11.30 -7.22 -16.97
CA TRP A 47 9.91 -7.03 -17.37
C TRP A 47 8.96 -6.76 -16.19
N PHE A 48 9.21 -7.36 -15.03
CA PHE A 48 8.44 -7.06 -13.81
C PHE A 48 8.71 -5.62 -13.35
N SER A 49 9.96 -5.17 -13.43
CA SER A 49 10.33 -3.79 -13.12
C SER A 49 9.71 -2.79 -14.09
N ILE A 50 9.66 -3.09 -15.39
CA ILE A 50 8.93 -2.26 -16.36
C ILE A 50 7.44 -2.20 -16.02
N ALA A 51 6.82 -3.33 -15.69
CA ALA A 51 5.42 -3.37 -15.30
C ALA A 51 5.13 -2.51 -14.05
N LEU A 52 6.02 -2.55 -13.04
CA LEU A 52 5.95 -1.69 -11.86
C LEU A 52 6.10 -0.20 -12.21
N VAL A 53 7.04 0.14 -13.11
CA VAL A 53 7.24 1.52 -13.58
C VAL A 53 6.01 2.04 -14.30
N LEU A 54 5.38 1.21 -15.13
CA LEU A 54 4.11 1.55 -15.77
C LEU A 54 3.04 1.79 -14.70
N ALA A 55 2.93 0.94 -13.69
CA ALA A 55 1.99 1.13 -12.58
C ALA A 55 2.15 2.52 -11.92
N PHE A 56 3.39 2.91 -11.63
CA PHE A 56 3.69 4.24 -11.08
C PHE A 56 3.36 5.37 -12.05
N PHE A 57 3.62 5.20 -13.33
CA PHE A 57 3.33 6.20 -14.36
C PHE A 57 1.83 6.42 -14.51
N PHE A 58 1.05 5.34 -14.65
CA PHE A 58 -0.40 5.40 -14.71
C PHE A 58 -1.00 6.02 -13.45
N ASN A 59 -0.50 5.65 -12.27
CA ASN A 59 -0.99 6.17 -11.02
C ASN A 59 -0.68 7.67 -10.84
N ASN A 60 0.59 8.08 -11.01
CA ASN A 60 1.05 9.41 -10.62
C ASN A 60 1.07 10.44 -11.76
N ASP A 61 1.44 10.01 -12.97
CA ASP A 61 1.68 10.91 -14.11
C ASP A 61 0.42 11.08 -14.97
N LEU A 62 -0.45 10.07 -15.05
CA LEU A 62 -1.76 10.17 -15.72
C LEU A 62 -2.94 10.53 -14.78
N GLY A 63 -2.68 10.70 -13.48
CA GLY A 63 -3.67 11.18 -12.51
C GLY A 63 -4.74 10.15 -12.12
N PHE A 64 -4.50 8.86 -12.34
CA PHE A 64 -5.42 7.81 -11.90
C PHE A 64 -5.44 7.61 -10.39
N ASP A 65 -4.54 8.25 -9.64
CA ASP A 65 -4.59 8.35 -8.18
C ASP A 65 -5.79 9.18 -7.66
N SER A 66 -6.40 10.00 -8.51
CA SER A 66 -7.51 10.89 -8.14
C SER A 66 -8.83 10.18 -7.79
N HIS A 67 -9.04 8.96 -8.31
CA HIS A 67 -10.23 8.15 -8.06
C HIS A 67 -9.85 6.84 -7.39
N TRP A 68 -10.61 6.41 -6.38
CA TRP A 68 -10.34 5.21 -5.59
C TRP A 68 -10.05 3.97 -6.44
N LEU A 69 -10.82 3.76 -7.51
CA LEU A 69 -10.67 2.60 -8.40
C LEU A 69 -9.34 2.62 -9.15
N GLY A 70 -9.00 3.75 -9.78
CA GLY A 70 -7.75 3.89 -10.53
C GLY A 70 -6.54 3.75 -9.60
N ARG A 71 -6.62 4.39 -8.42
CA ARG A 71 -5.59 4.27 -7.40
C ARG A 71 -5.44 2.82 -6.94
N GLY A 72 -6.55 2.18 -6.59
CA GLY A 72 -6.56 0.80 -6.12
C GLY A 72 -5.95 -0.17 -7.13
N VAL A 73 -6.41 -0.13 -8.38
CA VAL A 73 -5.94 -1.04 -9.44
C VAL A 73 -4.43 -0.91 -9.66
N TRP A 74 -3.93 0.33 -9.83
CA TRP A 74 -2.52 0.52 -10.17
C TRP A 74 -1.58 0.30 -8.98
N VAL A 75 -2.01 0.63 -7.76
CA VAL A 75 -1.24 0.29 -6.56
C VAL A 75 -1.19 -1.24 -6.38
N ALA A 76 -2.31 -1.93 -6.46
CA ALA A 76 -2.38 -3.39 -6.36
C ALA A 76 -1.57 -4.10 -7.45
N TYR A 77 -1.65 -3.62 -8.69
CA TYR A 77 -0.84 -4.11 -9.80
C TYR A 77 0.66 -3.92 -9.54
N GLY A 78 1.06 -2.74 -9.04
CA GLY A 78 2.44 -2.46 -8.67
C GLY A 78 2.97 -3.45 -7.62
N TYR A 79 2.24 -3.65 -6.52
CA TYR A 79 2.61 -4.62 -5.49
C TYR A 79 2.72 -6.04 -6.04
N ALA A 80 1.73 -6.49 -6.83
CA ALA A 80 1.75 -7.83 -7.43
C ALA A 80 2.97 -8.05 -8.35
N MET A 81 3.34 -7.05 -9.16
CA MET A 81 4.51 -7.13 -10.04
C MET A 81 5.83 -7.07 -9.27
N PHE A 82 5.90 -6.24 -8.22
CA PHE A 82 7.06 -6.15 -7.34
C PHE A 82 7.33 -7.49 -6.65
N ASP A 83 6.31 -8.09 -6.05
CA ASP A 83 6.43 -9.36 -5.32
C ASP A 83 6.74 -10.53 -6.26
N LEU A 84 6.17 -10.54 -7.48
CA LEU A 84 6.54 -11.51 -8.52
C LEU A 84 8.02 -11.40 -8.91
N GLY A 85 8.50 -10.17 -9.13
CA GLY A 85 9.91 -9.91 -9.42
C GLY A 85 10.80 -10.40 -8.28
N ALA A 86 10.47 -10.04 -7.04
CA ALA A 86 11.20 -10.47 -5.85
C ALA A 86 11.22 -11.99 -5.68
N ALA A 87 10.07 -12.64 -5.83
CA ALA A 87 9.96 -14.10 -5.80
C ALA A 87 10.82 -14.75 -6.88
N ARG A 88 10.86 -14.18 -8.09
CA ARG A 88 11.67 -14.70 -9.21
C ARG A 88 13.17 -14.54 -8.97
N VAL A 89 13.61 -13.47 -8.30
CA VAL A 89 14.99 -13.30 -7.84
C VAL A 89 15.33 -14.33 -6.77
N ALA A 90 14.49 -14.51 -5.74
CA ALA A 90 14.73 -15.50 -4.69
C ALA A 90 14.81 -16.93 -5.26
N CYS A 91 13.95 -17.23 -6.23
CA CYS A 91 13.96 -18.43 -7.06
C CYS A 91 15.29 -18.74 -7.76
N SER A 92 16.11 -17.74 -8.07
CA SER A 92 17.43 -17.98 -8.67
C SER A 92 18.43 -18.59 -7.67
N SER A 93 18.17 -18.44 -6.37
CA SER A 93 19.01 -18.93 -5.27
C SER A 93 18.43 -20.16 -4.55
N TYR A 94 17.12 -20.41 -4.67
CA TYR A 94 16.40 -21.48 -3.98
C TYR A 94 15.49 -22.29 -4.94
N ARG A 95 14.94 -23.42 -4.48
CA ARG A 95 14.02 -24.22 -5.31
C ARG A 95 12.76 -23.42 -5.64
N CYS A 96 12.50 -23.22 -6.93
CA CYS A 96 11.35 -22.45 -7.37
C CYS A 96 10.01 -23.10 -7.03
N LEU A 97 9.05 -22.25 -6.68
CA LEU A 97 7.64 -22.61 -6.72
C LEU A 97 7.21 -22.84 -8.18
N PRO A 98 6.29 -23.78 -8.43
CA PRO A 98 5.64 -23.93 -9.73
C PRO A 98 5.00 -22.61 -10.20
N GLN A 99 5.00 -22.37 -11.52
CA GLN A 99 4.55 -21.11 -12.11
C GLN A 99 3.09 -20.79 -11.75
N GLU A 100 2.23 -21.80 -11.69
CA GLU A 100 0.84 -21.67 -11.30
C GLU A 100 0.68 -21.12 -9.87
N ARG A 101 1.57 -21.51 -8.94
CA ARG A 101 1.55 -21.00 -7.56
C ARG A 101 2.03 -19.57 -7.48
N LEU A 102 3.04 -19.20 -8.27
CA LEU A 102 3.52 -17.83 -8.35
C LEU A 102 2.42 -16.89 -8.87
N VAL A 103 1.76 -17.26 -9.97
CA VAL A 103 0.64 -16.50 -10.54
C VAL A 103 -0.52 -16.41 -9.54
N GLY A 104 -0.88 -17.52 -8.89
CA GLY A 104 -1.92 -17.54 -7.86
C GLY A 104 -1.61 -16.59 -6.70
N ALA A 105 -0.36 -16.58 -6.22
CA ALA A 105 0.09 -15.66 -5.19
C ALA A 105 0.00 -14.20 -5.64
N SER A 106 0.34 -13.89 -6.90
CA SER A 106 0.24 -12.51 -7.42
C SER A 106 -1.20 -12.03 -7.50
N VAL A 107 -2.12 -12.90 -7.92
CA VAL A 107 -3.55 -12.60 -7.95
C VAL A 107 -4.08 -12.37 -6.53
N ALA A 108 -3.64 -13.19 -5.57
CA ALA A 108 -3.99 -13.00 -4.16
C ALA A 108 -3.46 -11.66 -3.62
N ILE A 109 -2.19 -11.32 -3.87
CA ILE A 109 -1.59 -10.04 -3.47
C ILE A 109 -2.35 -8.87 -4.10
N PHE A 110 -2.66 -8.96 -5.39
CA PHE A 110 -3.47 -7.94 -6.06
C PHE A 110 -4.82 -7.78 -5.36
N ALA A 111 -5.53 -8.87 -5.09
CA ALA A 111 -6.85 -8.83 -4.45
C ALA A 111 -6.78 -8.26 -3.03
N ILE A 112 -5.78 -8.67 -2.23
CA ILE A 112 -5.53 -8.15 -0.89
C ILE A 112 -5.33 -6.64 -0.95
N VAL A 113 -4.30 -6.19 -1.68
CA VAL A 113 -3.92 -4.77 -1.75
C VAL A 113 -5.04 -3.94 -2.35
N PHE A 114 -5.69 -4.40 -3.42
CA PHE A 114 -6.81 -3.69 -4.02
C PHE A 114 -7.94 -3.45 -3.02
N SER A 115 -8.26 -4.47 -2.22
CA SER A 115 -9.35 -4.37 -1.26
C SER A 115 -9.02 -3.55 -0.01
N THR A 116 -7.76 -3.51 0.44
CA THR A 116 -7.36 -2.93 1.73
C THR A 116 -6.54 -1.64 1.63
N ILE A 117 -6.12 -1.22 0.44
CA ILE A 117 -5.37 0.03 0.26
C ILE A 117 -6.14 1.26 0.75
N HIS A 118 -7.47 1.15 0.79
CA HIS A 118 -8.40 2.18 1.23
C HIS A 118 -8.30 2.49 2.74
N ALA A 119 -7.79 1.56 3.57
CA ALA A 119 -7.49 1.82 4.97
C ALA A 119 -6.60 3.06 5.17
N GLN A 120 -5.74 3.35 4.19
CA GLN A 120 -4.81 4.48 4.26
C GLN A 120 -5.49 5.83 4.02
N ASP A 121 -6.65 5.84 3.37
CA ASP A 121 -7.34 7.05 2.93
C ASP A 121 -8.11 7.71 4.07
N PHE A 122 -8.45 6.98 5.14
CA PHE A 122 -9.20 7.52 6.28
C PHE A 122 -8.49 8.68 6.98
N ARG A 123 -7.17 8.61 7.14
CA ARG A 123 -6.39 9.70 7.75
C ARG A 123 -6.16 10.89 6.80
N ASP A 124 -6.29 10.65 5.49
CA ASP A 124 -5.92 11.60 4.44
C ASP A 124 -7.17 12.35 3.90
N VAL A 125 -8.36 12.12 4.46
CA VAL A 125 -9.66 12.68 4.02
C VAL A 125 -9.62 14.19 3.83
N GLU A 126 -9.03 14.95 4.77
CA GLU A 126 -9.01 16.42 4.71
C GLU A 126 -8.17 16.93 3.52
N GLY A 127 -6.93 16.44 3.38
CA GLY A 127 -6.07 16.82 2.24
C GLY A 127 -6.55 16.27 0.90
N ASP A 128 -7.18 15.09 0.87
CA ASP A 128 -7.79 14.53 -0.33
C ASP A 128 -9.00 15.36 -0.79
N THR A 129 -9.83 15.82 0.16
CA THR A 129 -10.99 16.67 -0.13
C THR A 129 -10.57 18.02 -0.72
N THR A 130 -9.57 18.67 -0.12
CA THR A 130 -9.04 19.96 -0.63
C THR A 130 -8.37 19.81 -2.00
N SER A 131 -7.84 18.64 -2.31
CA SER A 131 -7.24 18.32 -3.62
C SER A 131 -8.25 17.81 -4.65
N GLY A 132 -9.53 17.71 -4.30
CA GLY A 132 -10.60 17.25 -5.20
C GLY A 132 -10.58 15.76 -5.51
N ARG A 133 -9.91 14.93 -4.68
CA ARG A 133 -9.88 13.48 -4.85
C ARG A 133 -11.20 12.83 -4.43
N ARG A 134 -11.47 11.68 -5.04
CA ARG A 134 -12.66 10.86 -4.79
C ARG A 134 -12.25 9.49 -4.26
N THR A 135 -11.84 9.46 -2.99
CA THR A 135 -11.50 8.23 -2.25
C THR A 135 -12.75 7.61 -1.61
N ILE A 136 -12.70 6.31 -1.25
CA ILE A 136 -13.89 5.62 -0.69
C ILE A 136 -14.37 6.29 0.61
N PRO A 137 -13.51 6.70 1.56
CA PRO A 137 -13.97 7.38 2.77
C PRO A 137 -14.66 8.73 2.49
N ILE A 138 -14.37 9.40 1.38
CA ILE A 138 -15.05 10.64 0.96
C ILE A 138 -16.41 10.34 0.32
N ILE A 139 -16.49 9.33 -0.57
CA ILE A 139 -17.72 8.99 -1.30
C ILE A 139 -18.72 8.26 -0.41
N TRP A 140 -18.24 7.36 0.45
CA TRP A 140 -19.07 6.49 1.29
C TRP A 140 -18.51 6.37 2.72
N PRO A 141 -18.61 7.43 3.55
CA PRO A 141 -17.90 7.51 4.83
C PRO A 141 -18.23 6.38 5.81
N GLU A 142 -19.50 6.05 6.01
CA GLU A 142 -19.88 5.01 6.99
C GLU A 142 -19.66 3.60 6.46
N GLY A 143 -20.08 3.33 5.22
CA GLY A 143 -19.95 1.99 4.66
C GLY A 143 -18.52 1.62 4.30
N SER A 144 -17.66 2.59 3.99
CA SER A 144 -16.22 2.33 3.79
C SER A 144 -15.56 1.72 5.03
N ARG A 145 -15.95 2.15 6.24
CA ARG A 145 -15.41 1.59 7.50
C ARG A 145 -15.84 0.14 7.71
N HIS A 146 -17.12 -0.16 7.43
CA HIS A 146 -17.61 -1.54 7.48
C HIS A 146 -16.93 -2.41 6.42
N TYR A 147 -16.80 -1.90 5.20
CA TYR A 147 -16.10 -2.57 4.12
C TYR A 147 -14.64 -2.89 4.49
N GLU A 148 -13.92 -1.92 5.06
CA GLU A 148 -12.51 -2.10 5.44
C GLU A 148 -12.37 -3.09 6.61
N PHE A 149 -13.24 -2.98 7.63
CA PHE A 149 -13.30 -3.96 8.74
C PHE A 149 -13.42 -5.39 8.23
N TRP A 150 -14.42 -5.65 7.37
CA TRP A 150 -14.67 -6.99 6.85
C TRP A 150 -13.55 -7.44 5.91
N SER A 151 -12.99 -6.54 5.11
CA SER A 151 -11.88 -6.86 4.21
C SER A 151 -10.64 -7.32 4.99
N ILE A 152 -10.20 -6.56 5.99
CA ILE A 152 -9.05 -6.92 6.84
C ILE A 152 -9.30 -8.23 7.59
N PHE A 153 -10.48 -8.38 8.18
CA PHE A 153 -10.84 -9.59 8.93
C PHE A 153 -10.84 -10.83 8.03
N LEU A 154 -11.54 -10.76 6.89
CA LEU A 154 -11.65 -11.87 5.95
C LEU A 154 -10.28 -12.27 5.40
N TRP A 155 -9.44 -11.32 5.00
CA TRP A 155 -8.09 -11.64 4.56
C TRP A 155 -7.23 -12.27 5.64
N SER A 156 -7.37 -11.85 6.89
CA SER A 156 -6.66 -12.48 8.02
C SER A 156 -7.05 -13.95 8.18
N VAL A 157 -8.35 -14.27 8.07
CA VAL A 157 -8.84 -15.66 8.12
C VAL A 157 -8.41 -16.47 6.90
N ILE A 158 -8.58 -15.91 5.69
CA ILE A 158 -8.24 -16.56 4.42
C ILE A 158 -6.75 -16.89 4.37
N ILE A 159 -5.87 -15.96 4.74
CA ILE A 159 -4.42 -16.18 4.71
C ILE A 159 -4.02 -17.23 5.74
N CYS A 160 -4.52 -17.17 6.97
CA CYS A 160 -4.22 -18.18 7.99
C CYS A 160 -4.70 -19.58 7.56
N GLY A 161 -5.88 -19.68 6.96
CA GLY A 161 -6.42 -20.94 6.44
C GLY A 161 -5.62 -21.47 5.24
N PHE A 162 -5.32 -20.61 4.27
CA PHE A 162 -4.58 -20.95 3.06
C PHE A 162 -3.14 -21.38 3.34
N LEU A 163 -2.47 -20.73 4.30
CA LEU A 163 -1.12 -21.09 4.73
C LEU A 163 -1.09 -22.22 5.78
N GLU A 164 -2.26 -22.79 6.12
CA GLU A 164 -2.40 -23.85 7.14
C GLU A 164 -1.71 -23.50 8.46
N VAL A 165 -1.77 -22.22 8.85
CA VAL A 165 -1.08 -21.73 10.04
C VAL A 165 -1.67 -22.41 11.27
N GLY A 166 -0.80 -23.03 12.07
CA GLY A 166 -1.22 -23.66 13.31
C GLY A 166 -2.00 -22.70 14.20
N LYS A 167 -3.10 -23.18 14.80
CA LYS A 167 -3.98 -22.42 15.70
C LYS A 167 -3.25 -21.48 16.69
N PRO A 168 -2.16 -21.87 17.39
CA PRO A 168 -1.49 -20.96 18.33
C PRO A 168 -0.92 -19.69 17.69
N VAL A 169 -0.60 -19.71 16.39
CA VAL A 169 -0.11 -18.55 15.64
C VAL A 169 -1.24 -17.88 14.84
N GLY A 170 -2.15 -18.68 14.27
CA GLY A 170 -3.26 -18.16 13.47
C GLY A 170 -4.26 -17.33 14.26
N TRP A 171 -4.63 -17.77 15.47
CA TRP A 171 -5.60 -17.03 16.31
C TRP A 171 -5.11 -15.62 16.67
N PRO A 172 -3.88 -15.41 17.19
CA PRO A 172 -3.36 -14.07 17.41
C PRO A 172 -3.38 -13.18 16.16
N PHE A 173 -3.07 -13.72 14.99
CA PHE A 173 -3.07 -12.96 13.73
C PHE A 173 -4.49 -12.50 13.33
N VAL A 174 -5.47 -13.41 13.39
CA VAL A 174 -6.87 -13.08 13.13
C VAL A 174 -7.41 -12.09 14.17
N CYS A 175 -7.06 -12.25 15.45
CA CYS A 175 -7.41 -11.31 16.50
C CYS A 175 -6.82 -9.92 16.24
N LEU A 176 -5.56 -9.84 15.80
CA LEU A 176 -4.95 -8.56 15.43
C LEU A 176 -5.71 -7.91 14.26
N GLY A 177 -6.05 -8.66 13.22
CA GLY A 177 -6.87 -8.16 12.10
C GLY A 177 -8.23 -7.64 12.56
N MET A 178 -8.91 -8.35 13.45
CA MET A 178 -10.16 -7.89 14.07
C MET A 178 -9.98 -6.60 14.87
N LEU A 179 -8.92 -6.50 15.68
CA LEU A 179 -8.65 -5.32 16.49
C LEU A 179 -8.37 -4.09 15.63
N VAL A 180 -7.54 -4.23 14.59
CA VAL A 180 -7.24 -3.13 13.65
C VAL A 180 -8.51 -2.68 12.92
N GLY A 181 -9.29 -3.63 12.39
CA GLY A 181 -10.56 -3.32 11.76
C GLY A 181 -11.55 -2.65 12.72
N ALA A 182 -11.67 -3.15 13.95
CA ALA A 182 -12.60 -2.61 14.94
C ALA A 182 -12.21 -1.20 15.36
N HIS A 183 -10.91 -0.92 15.47
CA HIS A 183 -10.40 0.41 15.73
C HIS A 183 -10.78 1.39 14.60
N LEU A 184 -10.65 0.99 13.33
CA LEU A 184 -11.13 1.77 12.17
C LEU A 184 -12.66 1.96 12.15
N LEU A 185 -13.42 0.98 12.64
CA LEU A 185 -14.88 1.03 12.60
C LEU A 185 -15.47 1.90 13.73
N LEU A 186 -14.94 1.74 14.93
CA LEU A 186 -15.51 2.32 16.15
C LEU A 186 -14.98 3.73 16.42
N LEU A 187 -13.71 3.98 16.13
CA LEU A 187 -13.09 5.28 16.36
C LEU A 187 -13.19 6.13 15.10
N ARG A 188 -13.64 7.37 15.27
CA ARG A 188 -14.04 8.24 14.15
C ARG A 188 -13.27 9.57 14.11
N THR A 189 -12.29 9.75 14.98
CA THR A 189 -11.48 10.98 14.98
C THR A 189 -10.32 10.85 14.00
N THR A 190 -9.88 11.96 13.42
CA THR A 190 -8.73 11.98 12.50
C THR A 190 -7.45 11.46 13.16
N GLU A 191 -7.28 11.73 14.45
CA GLU A 191 -6.14 11.21 15.24
C GLU A 191 -6.23 9.70 15.43
N ASP A 192 -7.43 9.16 15.67
CA ASP A 192 -7.63 7.71 15.75
C ASP A 192 -7.43 7.03 14.38
N ASP A 193 -7.84 7.67 13.28
CA ASP A 193 -7.58 7.15 11.93
C ASP A 193 -6.07 7.12 11.62
N ARG A 194 -5.31 8.11 12.10
CA ARG A 194 -3.84 8.10 12.03
C ARG A 194 -3.23 6.96 12.84
N ARG A 195 -3.72 6.71 14.06
CA ARG A 195 -3.29 5.57 14.90
C ARG A 195 -3.65 4.23 14.26
N SER A 196 -4.86 4.13 13.72
CA SER A 196 -5.35 2.96 12.97
C SER A 196 -4.43 2.64 11.80
N TYR A 197 -4.00 3.65 11.05
CA TYR A 197 -3.04 3.49 9.96
C TYR A 197 -1.68 2.95 10.44
N ILE A 198 -1.17 3.44 11.57
CA ILE A 198 0.10 2.96 12.13
C ILE A 198 -0.02 1.49 12.56
N LEU A 199 -1.12 1.14 13.23
CA LEU A 199 -1.44 -0.23 13.63
C LEU A 199 -1.59 -1.15 12.41
N TYR A 200 -2.30 -0.70 11.37
CA TYR A 200 -2.49 -1.41 10.11
C TYR A 200 -1.16 -1.72 9.41
N ASN A 201 -0.23 -0.77 9.39
CA ASN A 201 1.10 -0.99 8.80
C ASN A 201 2.09 -1.70 9.74
N VAL A 202 1.66 -2.08 10.95
CA VAL A 202 2.52 -2.68 11.99
C VAL A 202 3.81 -1.87 12.21
N SER A 203 3.72 -0.54 12.05
CA SER A 203 4.87 0.36 12.04
C SER A 203 5.16 0.85 13.45
N PHE A 204 5.57 -0.07 14.33
CA PHE A 204 5.83 0.18 15.75
C PHE A 204 6.82 1.33 16.00
N LEU A 205 7.75 1.58 15.07
CA LEU A 205 8.76 2.64 15.16
C LEU A 205 8.20 4.07 15.12
N THR A 206 6.93 4.26 14.76
CA THR A 206 6.32 5.60 14.66
C THR A 206 5.47 6.00 15.86
N LEU A 207 5.06 5.04 16.72
CA LEU A 207 4.27 5.32 17.91
C LEU A 207 5.09 6.02 19.02
N THR A 208 6.41 5.84 19.02
CA THR A 208 7.29 6.42 20.04
C THR A 208 7.65 7.88 19.80
N LYS A 209 7.29 8.46 18.65
CA LYS A 209 7.75 9.81 18.23
C LYS A 209 6.68 10.90 18.26
N SER A 210 5.46 10.61 18.74
CA SER A 210 4.37 11.60 18.86
C SER A 210 4.10 12.04 20.31
N GLN A 211 5.02 11.80 21.24
CA GLN A 211 4.89 12.23 22.64
C GLN A 211 5.76 13.44 23.02
N ASP A 212 6.43 14.08 22.06
CA ASP A 212 7.20 15.31 22.27
C ASP A 212 6.68 16.47 21.42
#